data_AF-A0A7S4DGL1-F1
#
_entry.id   AF-A0A7S4DGL1-F1
#
_cell.length_a   1.000
_cell.length_b   1.000
_cell.length_c   1.000
_cell.angle_alpha   90.00
_cell.angle_beta   90.00
_cell.angle_gamma   90.00
#
_symmetry.space_group_name_H-M   'P 1'
#
loop_
_entity.id
_entity.type
_entity.pdbx_description
1 polymer ?
#
loop_
_entity_poly.entity_id
_entity_poly.type
_entity_poly.pdbx_seq_one_letter_code
_entity_poly.pdbx_strand_id
1 'polypeptide(L)'
;ANITIPLTFMTEEELQHGLEMKKRYRIRMTDREAALLVRELGTVKGTYFEFGMGGSTNFACDVLTRQGRGRIVAVDSDAEWVAKVAAERCFSQLQAQGRADLSVVDIGPLRRYGYPAGNEARA
;
A
#
# COMPACT_ATOMS: atom_id res chain seq x y z
N ALA A 1 7.37 11.89 -19.94
CA ALA A 1 8.31 10.77 -20.02
C ALA A 1 7.50 9.50 -20.28
N ASN A 2 7.68 8.86 -21.43
CA ASN A 2 7.10 7.52 -21.63
C ASN A 2 7.88 6.55 -20.77
N ILE A 3 7.28 6.12 -19.67
CA ILE A 3 7.84 5.05 -18.84
C ILE A 3 7.53 3.74 -19.56
N THR A 4 8.38 3.35 -20.49
CA THR A 4 8.40 1.98 -20.98
C THR A 4 9.05 1.15 -19.89
N ILE A 5 8.24 0.62 -18.96
CA ILE A 5 8.72 -0.42 -18.04
C ILE A 5 8.88 -1.65 -18.92
N PRO A 6 10.10 -2.16 -19.19
CA PRO A 6 10.22 -3.47 -19.80
C PRO A 6 9.48 -4.43 -18.86
N LEU A 7 8.43 -5.07 -19.38
CA LEU A 7 7.79 -6.23 -18.73
C LEU A 7 8.81 -7.36 -18.72
N THR A 8 9.83 -7.20 -17.88
CA THR A 8 10.85 -8.21 -17.63
C THR A 8 10.10 -9.39 -17.04
N PHE A 9 10.27 -10.57 -17.64
CA PHE A 9 9.66 -11.79 -17.14
C PHE A 9 10.03 -11.96 -15.67
N MET A 10 9.03 -12.06 -14.80
CA MET A 10 9.27 -12.38 -13.38
C MET A 10 9.82 -13.80 -13.28
N THR A 11 10.77 -14.00 -12.38
CA THR A 11 11.26 -15.35 -12.07
C THR A 11 10.19 -16.14 -11.31
N GLU A 12 10.29 -17.47 -11.35
CA GLU A 12 9.39 -18.33 -10.57
C GLU A 12 9.51 -18.06 -9.06
N GLU A 13 10.71 -17.71 -8.60
CA GLU A 13 10.97 -17.34 -7.21
C GLU A 13 10.28 -16.02 -6.83
N GLU A 14 10.35 -15.00 -7.69
CA GLU A 14 9.64 -13.73 -7.49
C GLU A 14 8.13 -13.94 -7.44
N LEU A 15 7.59 -14.79 -8.32
CA LEU A 15 6.19 -15.18 -8.31
C LEU A 15 5.83 -15.84 -6.97
N GLN A 16 6.54 -16.90 -6.59
CA GLN A 16 6.26 -17.64 -5.37
C GLN A 16 6.33 -16.76 -4.11
N HIS A 17 7.32 -15.86 -4.02
CA HIS A 17 7.43 -14.90 -2.93
C HIS A 17 6.27 -13.89 -2.95
N GLY A 18 5.89 -13.41 -4.14
CA GLY A 18 4.69 -12.60 -4.36
C GLY A 18 3.42 -13.25 -3.82
N LEU A 19 3.20 -14.54 -4.13
CA LEU A 19 2.05 -15.32 -3.64
C LEU A 19 2.07 -15.48 -2.11
N GLU A 20 3.24 -15.71 -1.52
CA GLU A 20 3.39 -15.82 -0.07
C GLU A 20 2.97 -14.51 0.62
N MET A 21 3.52 -13.38 0.18
CA MET A 21 3.20 -12.07 0.75
C MET A 21 1.74 -11.71 0.51
N LYS A 22 1.20 -12.01 -0.67
CA LYS A 22 -0.23 -11.83 -0.97
C LYS A 22 -1.11 -12.52 0.06
N LYS A 23 -0.84 -13.80 0.36
CA LYS A 23 -1.61 -14.57 1.35
C LYS A 23 -1.44 -13.99 2.75
N ARG A 24 -0.20 -13.71 3.16
CA ARG A 24 0.14 -13.19 4.49
C ARG A 24 -0.56 -11.88 4.80
N TYR A 25 -0.52 -10.93 3.88
CA TYR A 25 -1.08 -9.58 4.08
C TYR A 25 -2.48 -9.42 3.47
N ARG A 26 -3.09 -10.50 2.97
CA ARG A 26 -4.43 -10.49 2.33
C ARG A 26 -4.53 -9.47 1.18
N ILE A 27 -3.46 -9.33 0.40
CA ILE A 27 -3.42 -8.43 -0.76
C ILE A 27 -4.44 -8.93 -1.80
N ARG A 28 -5.27 -8.03 -2.33
CA ARG A 28 -6.37 -8.37 -3.26
C ARG A 28 -5.97 -8.41 -4.73
N MET A 29 -4.75 -8.00 -5.04
CA MET A 29 -4.17 -8.04 -6.39
C MET A 29 -4.06 -9.47 -6.92
N THR A 30 -3.97 -9.65 -8.24
CA THR A 30 -3.60 -10.92 -8.88
C THR A 30 -2.20 -11.37 -8.43
N ASP A 31 -1.85 -12.63 -8.69
CA ASP A 31 -0.57 -13.18 -8.26
C ASP A 31 0.62 -12.46 -8.91
N ARG A 32 0.47 -12.11 -10.20
CA ARG A 32 1.48 -11.34 -10.93
C ARG A 32 1.61 -9.91 -10.40
N GLU A 33 0.50 -9.23 -10.15
CA GLU A 33 0.51 -7.87 -9.58
C GLU A 33 1.12 -7.86 -8.18
N ALA A 34 0.84 -8.87 -7.35
CA ALA A 34 1.44 -8.98 -6.03
C ALA A 34 2.96 -9.22 -6.11
N ALA A 35 3.43 -10.08 -7.01
CA ALA A 35 4.86 -10.30 -7.23
C ALA A 35 5.57 -9.03 -7.72
N LEU A 36 4.94 -8.27 -8.63
CA LEU A 36 5.45 -6.95 -9.04
C LEU A 36 5.51 -5.98 -7.86
N LEU A 37 4.43 -5.85 -7.09
CA LEU A 37 4.40 -4.99 -5.90
C LEU A 37 5.53 -5.34 -4.92
N VAL A 38 5.73 -6.62 -4.64
CA VAL A 38 6.78 -7.14 -3.75
C VAL A 38 8.17 -6.76 -4.25
N ARG A 39 8.44 -6.97 -5.54
CA ARG A 39 9.71 -6.61 -6.16
C ARG A 39 9.96 -5.10 -6.06
N GLU A 40 8.99 -4.28 -6.47
CA GLU A 40 9.16 -2.82 -6.50
C GLU A 40 9.36 -2.25 -5.09
N LEU A 41 8.56 -2.67 -4.11
CA LEU A 41 8.73 -2.25 -2.71
C LEU A 41 10.09 -2.66 -2.12
N GLY A 42 10.66 -3.78 -2.57
CA GLY A 42 12.02 -4.20 -2.23
C GLY A 42 13.10 -3.18 -2.62
N THR A 43 12.83 -2.29 -3.57
CA THR A 43 13.81 -1.33 -4.10
C THR A 43 13.62 0.09 -3.55
N VAL A 44 12.47 0.42 -2.94
CA VAL A 44 12.09 1.80 -2.55
C VAL A 44 13.09 2.45 -1.60
N LYS A 45 13.79 3.49 -2.08
CA LYS A 45 14.71 4.33 -1.27
C LYS A 45 14.04 5.61 -0.74
N GLY A 46 13.02 6.10 -1.44
CA GLY A 46 12.33 7.35 -1.17
C GLY A 46 10.96 7.15 -0.51
N THR A 47 9.95 7.85 -1.03
CA THR A 47 8.58 7.77 -0.53
C THR A 47 7.75 6.84 -1.41
N TYR A 48 7.15 5.82 -0.81
CA TYR A 48 6.04 5.07 -1.39
C TYR A 48 4.74 5.82 -1.08
N PHE A 49 4.03 6.24 -2.12
CA PHE A 49 2.74 6.88 -2.00
C PHE A 49 1.65 5.95 -2.54
N GLU A 50 0.52 5.82 -1.82
CA GLU A 50 -0.62 5.04 -2.29
C GLU A 50 -1.98 5.72 -2.05
N PHE A 51 -2.92 5.43 -2.95
CA PHE A 51 -4.33 5.77 -2.82
C PHE A 51 -5.12 4.51 -2.48
N GLY A 52 -5.87 4.56 -1.39
CA GLY A 52 -6.50 3.39 -0.79
C GLY A 52 -5.49 2.55 -0.02
N MET A 53 -5.86 2.12 1.19
CA MET A 53 -4.97 1.36 2.06
C MET A 53 -5.48 -0.04 2.39
N GLY A 54 -4.59 -0.89 2.89
CA GLY A 54 -4.92 -2.23 3.36
C GLY A 54 -3.71 -3.16 3.34
N GLY A 55 -3.88 -4.34 2.72
CA GLY A 55 -2.82 -5.36 2.70
C GLY A 55 -1.50 -4.89 2.05
N SER A 56 -1.57 -4.08 0.99
CA SER A 56 -0.39 -3.49 0.34
C SER A 56 0.34 -2.55 1.29
N THR A 57 -0.39 -1.71 2.01
CA THR A 57 0.09 -0.76 3.02
C THR A 57 0.82 -1.47 4.15
N ASN A 58 0.21 -2.52 4.71
CA ASN A 58 0.79 -3.31 5.79
C ASN A 58 2.09 -4.00 5.32
N PHE A 59 2.09 -4.55 4.10
CA PHE A 59 3.27 -5.15 3.52
C PHE A 59 4.40 -4.11 3.31
N ALA A 60 4.08 -2.95 2.73
CA ALA A 60 5.04 -1.87 2.52
C ALA A 60 5.65 -1.39 3.84
N CYS A 61 4.82 -1.21 4.87
CA CYS A 61 5.26 -0.85 6.21
C CYS A 61 6.26 -1.85 6.82
N ASP A 62 5.98 -3.15 6.70
CA ASP A 62 6.89 -4.21 7.15
C ASP A 62 8.22 -4.19 6.38
N VAL A 63 8.18 -4.03 5.05
CA VAL A 63 9.37 -3.95 4.21
C VAL A 63 10.24 -2.75 4.57
N LEU A 64 9.67 -1.55 4.64
CA LEU A 64 10.38 -0.31 4.96
C LEU A 64 10.93 -0.30 6.39
N THR A 65 10.25 -1.00 7.31
CA THR A 65 10.74 -1.24 8.67
C THR A 65 11.98 -2.10 8.64
N ARG A 66 11.96 -3.26 7.96
CA ARG A 66 13.10 -4.19 7.86
C ARG A 66 14.29 -3.60 7.11
N GLN A 67 14.03 -2.82 6.07
CA GLN A 67 15.09 -2.15 5.31
C GLN A 67 15.73 -0.99 6.07
N GLY A 68 15.07 -0.45 7.09
CA GLY A 68 15.55 0.72 7.84
C GLY A 68 15.61 2.02 7.01
N ARG A 69 15.02 2.05 5.82
CA ARG A 69 14.99 3.21 4.90
C ARG A 69 13.63 3.37 4.24
N GLY A 70 13.44 4.52 3.59
CA GLY A 70 12.21 4.89 2.90
C GLY A 70 11.09 5.36 3.82
N ARG A 71 10.03 5.91 3.21
CA ARG A 71 8.83 6.47 3.85
C ARG A 71 7.58 5.93 3.16
N ILE A 72 6.48 5.82 3.89
CA ILE A 72 5.14 5.57 3.35
C ILE A 72 4.23 6.77 3.58
N VAL A 73 3.46 7.13 2.57
CA VAL A 73 2.35 8.08 2.64
C VAL A 73 1.14 7.41 2.01
N ALA A 74 0.06 7.26 2.76
CA ALA A 74 -1.17 6.63 2.25
C ALA A 74 -2.38 7.47 2.60
N VAL A 75 -3.30 7.56 1.64
CA VAL A 75 -4.59 8.23 1.83
C VAL A 75 -5.74 7.26 1.60
N ASP A 76 -6.78 7.35 2.42
CA ASP A 76 -8.03 6.62 2.23
C ASP A 76 -9.21 7.50 2.67
N SER A 77 -10.40 7.21 2.16
CA SER A 77 -11.60 7.96 2.51
C SER A 77 -12.27 7.46 3.78
N ASP A 78 -12.10 6.18 4.12
CA ASP A 78 -12.78 5.56 5.27
C ASP A 78 -11.96 5.70 6.55
N ALA A 79 -12.37 6.61 7.44
CA ALA A 79 -11.68 6.88 8.70
C ALA A 79 -11.55 5.65 9.62
N GLU A 80 -12.57 4.77 9.65
CA GLU A 80 -12.48 3.56 10.45
C GLU A 80 -11.48 2.57 9.86
N TRP A 81 -11.40 2.52 8.54
CA TRP A 81 -10.42 1.70 7.83
C TRP A 81 -8.99 2.20 8.07
N VAL A 82 -8.77 3.51 8.01
CA VAL A 82 -7.48 4.12 8.35
C VAL A 82 -7.05 3.78 9.76
N ALA A 83 -7.95 3.91 10.74
CA ALA A 83 -7.65 3.56 12.13
C ALA A 83 -7.26 2.08 12.28
N LYS A 84 -7.92 1.17 11.56
CA LYS A 84 -7.60 -0.27 11.56
C LYS A 84 -6.21 -0.54 10.98
N VAL A 85 -5.85 0.11 9.87
CA VAL A 85 -4.52 -0.05 9.25
C VAL A 85 -3.42 0.56 10.12
N ALA A 86 -3.66 1.75 10.68
CA ALA A 86 -2.71 2.43 11.57
C ALA A 86 -2.43 1.67 12.87
N ALA A 87 -3.33 0.78 13.30
CA ALA A 87 -3.14 -0.05 14.50
C ALA A 87 -2.12 -1.19 14.30
N GLU A 88 -1.66 -1.45 13.07
CA GLU A 88 -0.64 -2.46 12.80
C GLU A 88 0.72 -2.05 13.39
N ARG A 89 1.39 -3.01 14.03
CA ARG A 89 2.58 -2.75 14.87
C ARG A 89 3.68 -1.97 14.14
N CYS A 90 3.91 -2.27 12.85
CA CYS A 90 4.98 -1.64 12.08
C CYS A 90 4.79 -0.12 11.93
N PHE A 91 3.54 0.38 11.92
CA PHE A 91 3.27 1.81 11.76
C PHE A 91 3.67 2.61 12.99
N SER A 92 3.50 2.06 14.19
CA SER A 92 3.97 2.72 15.42
C SER A 92 5.45 3.09 15.35
N GLN A 93 6.28 2.19 14.81
CA GLN A 93 7.72 2.41 14.64
C GLN A 93 8.01 3.41 13.52
N LEU A 94 7.38 3.28 12.35
CA LEU A 94 7.64 4.20 11.24
C LEU A 94 7.15 5.62 11.56
N GLN A 95 6.00 5.78 12.21
CA GLN A 95 5.45 7.07 12.63
C GLN A 95 6.37 7.75 13.66
N ALA A 96 6.87 7.01 14.66
CA ALA A 96 7.83 7.55 15.64
C ALA A 96 9.13 8.04 14.99
N GLN A 97 9.47 7.51 13.82
CA GLN A 97 10.64 7.92 13.03
C GLN A 97 10.32 8.98 11.97
N GLY A 98 9.07 9.47 11.88
CA GLY A 98 8.62 10.40 10.83
C GLY A 98 8.57 9.77 9.43
N ARG A 99 8.55 8.44 9.32
CA ARG A 99 8.61 7.66 8.07
C ARG A 99 7.27 7.06 7.65
N ALA A 100 6.17 7.39 8.33
CA ALA A 100 4.82 7.02 7.93
C ALA A 100 3.84 8.17 8.14
N ASP A 101 2.95 8.36 7.16
CA ASP A 101 1.82 9.29 7.19
C ASP A 101 0.61 8.58 6.61
N LEU A 102 -0.41 8.38 7.44
CA LEU A 102 -1.67 7.72 7.07
C LEU A 102 -2.78 8.74 7.30
N SER A 103 -3.39 9.20 6.22
CA SER A 103 -4.32 10.32 6.24
C SER A 103 -5.72 9.91 5.76
N VAL A 104 -6.73 10.45 6.41
CA VAL A 104 -8.13 10.36 5.97
C VAL A 104 -8.41 11.53 5.04
N VAL A 105 -9.02 11.26 3.88
CA VAL A 105 -9.53 12.29 2.97
C VAL A 105 -11.04 12.23 2.97
N ASP A 106 -11.68 13.22 3.56
CA ASP A 106 -13.14 13.35 3.54
C ASP A 106 -13.61 13.69 2.12
N ILE A 107 -14.39 12.78 1.53
CA ILE A 107 -15.03 12.93 0.21
C ILE A 107 -16.55 12.85 0.33
N GLY A 108 -17.08 13.17 1.51
CA GLY A 108 -18.49 13.07 1.85
C GLY A 108 -18.89 11.67 2.31
N PRO A 109 -20.21 11.43 2.52
CA PRO A 109 -20.72 10.15 2.97
C PRO A 109 -20.28 9.01 2.05
N LEU A 110 -19.91 7.86 2.62
CA LEU A 110 -19.34 6.74 1.88
C LEU A 110 -20.31 5.57 1.77
N ARG A 111 -20.10 4.76 0.73
CA ARG A 111 -20.62 3.40 0.58
C ARG A 111 -19.45 2.42 0.49
N ARG A 112 -19.75 1.15 0.21
CA ARG A 112 -18.76 0.06 0.15
C ARG A 112 -17.52 0.45 -0.67
N TYR A 113 -16.35 0.10 -0.12
CA TYR A 113 -15.01 0.38 -0.67
C TYR A 113 -14.62 1.87 -0.68
N GLY A 114 -15.09 2.65 0.29
CA GLY A 114 -14.73 4.07 0.40
C GLY A 114 -15.24 4.93 -0.77
N TYR A 115 -16.24 4.44 -1.50
CA TYR A 115 -16.79 5.17 -2.64
C TYR A 115 -17.82 6.19 -2.17
N PRO A 116 -17.91 7.41 -2.75
CA PRO A 116 -18.92 8.40 -2.37
C PRO A 116 -20.38 7.89 -2.52
N ALA A 117 -21.21 8.11 -1.52
CA ALA A 117 -22.63 7.75 -1.56
C ALA A 117 -23.46 8.71 -2.43
N GLY A 118 -23.01 9.95 -2.59
CA GLY A 118 -23.64 10.97 -3.44
C GLY A 118 -22.97 11.14 -4.81
N ASN A 119 -23.67 11.81 -5.73
CA ASN A 119 -23.14 12.19 -7.05
C ASN A 119 -22.23 13.43 -7.02
N GLU A 120 -21.84 13.90 -5.83
CA GLU A 120 -21.00 15.08 -5.65
C GLU A 120 -19.56 14.87 -6.15
N ALA A 121 -19.21 13.67 -6.60
CA ALA A 121 -17.93 13.31 -7.20
C ALA A 121 -17.70 13.87 -8.63
N ARG A 122 -18.45 14.89 -9.05
CA ARG A 122 -18.23 15.61 -10.31
C ARG A 122 -18.05 17.09 -10.03
N ALA A 123 -16.83 17.48 -9.70
CA ALA A 123 -16.32 18.82 -9.91
C ALA A 123 -15.29 18.75 -11.06
#